data_AF-A0A2N0WTY7-F1
#
_entry.id   AF-A0A2N0WTY7-F1
#
_cell.length_a   1.000
_cell.length_b   1.000
_cell.length_c   1.000
_cell.angle_alpha   90.00
_cell.angle_beta   90.00
_cell.angle_gamma   90.00
#
_symmetry.space_group_name_H-M   'P 1'
#
loop_
_entity.id
_entity.type
_entity.pdbx_description
1 polymer ?
#
loop_
_entity_poly.entity_id
_entity_poly.type
_entity_poly.pdbx_seq_one_letter_code
_entity_poly.pdbx_strand_id
1 'polypeptide(L)'
;MLKLANSLIIIEFILADKKQLLLRAFLRKCFDSYLLKAIIRDSGAHLSRKGRSRDWILIADAQQMQSIVSQIEQAQQPSWQWLVKLLKEQRMQLTHNELVNLVKRNPAISTNQLIGLTDCTLAQARAALDEVEWAE
;
A
#
# COMPACT_ATOMS: atom_id res chain seq x y z
N MET A 1 21.46 -22.24 -13.19
CA MET A 1 21.62 -20.77 -13.24
C MET A 1 20.27 -20.01 -13.13
N LEU A 2 19.25 -20.52 -12.41
CA LEU A 2 17.93 -19.86 -12.28
C LEU A 2 17.56 -19.42 -10.85
N LYS A 3 18.47 -19.57 -9.87
CA LYS A 3 18.17 -19.20 -8.46
C LYS A 3 18.51 -17.74 -8.12
N LEU A 4 19.34 -17.06 -8.91
CA LEU A 4 19.83 -15.71 -8.57
C LEU A 4 18.89 -14.59 -9.02
N ALA A 5 18.13 -14.78 -10.11
CA ALA A 5 17.15 -13.79 -10.55
C ALA A 5 15.95 -13.67 -9.59
N ASN A 6 15.55 -14.78 -8.95
CA ASN A 6 14.42 -14.78 -8.01
C ASN A 6 14.77 -14.12 -6.67
N SER A 7 16.04 -14.13 -6.25
CA SER A 7 16.48 -13.46 -5.03
C SER A 7 16.59 -11.94 -5.19
N LEU A 8 16.91 -11.42 -6.38
CA LEU A 8 16.94 -9.97 -6.64
C LEU A 8 15.53 -9.36 -6.67
N ILE A 9 14.54 -10.06 -7.24
CA ILE A 9 13.13 -9.64 -7.20
C ILE A 9 12.59 -9.62 -5.76
N ILE A 10 13.01 -10.56 -4.91
CA ILE A 10 12.61 -10.60 -3.50
C ILE A 10 13.22 -9.42 -2.71
N ILE A 11 14.44 -8.98 -3.04
CA ILE A 11 15.08 -7.86 -2.34
C ILE A 11 14.45 -6.51 -2.73
N GLU A 12 14.06 -6.30 -3.99
CA GLU A 12 13.29 -5.11 -4.39
C GLU A 12 11.92 -5.05 -3.69
N PHE A 13 11.29 -6.19 -3.41
CA PHE A 13 10.00 -6.26 -2.73
C PHE A 13 10.07 -5.85 -1.23
N ILE A 14 11.26 -5.88 -0.61
CA ILE A 14 11.42 -5.72 0.84
C ILE A 14 11.46 -4.25 1.30
N LEU A 15 11.67 -3.27 0.41
CA LEU A 15 11.74 -1.84 0.78
C LEU A 15 10.61 -0.97 0.21
N ALA A 16 9.41 -1.54 0.08
CA ALA A 16 8.21 -0.74 -0.06
C ALA A 16 7.88 -0.06 1.29
N ASP A 17 7.73 1.26 1.30
CA ASP A 17 7.38 2.02 2.50
C ASP A 17 6.02 1.54 3.05
N LYS A 18 6.04 0.89 4.21
CA LYS A 18 4.83 0.30 4.82
C LYS A 18 4.14 1.34 5.71
N LYS A 19 2.87 1.59 5.44
CA LYS A 19 2.03 2.49 6.25
C LYS A 19 1.30 1.70 7.33
N GLN A 20 1.24 2.28 8.53
CA GLN A 20 0.49 1.74 9.67
C GLN A 20 -0.87 2.43 9.79
N LEU A 21 -1.96 1.65 9.70
CA LEU A 21 -3.34 2.13 9.72
C LEU A 21 -4.09 1.56 10.93
N LEU A 22 -4.81 2.43 11.64
CA LEU A 22 -5.67 2.04 12.76
C LEU A 22 -7.08 1.70 12.25
N LEU A 23 -7.43 0.41 12.28
CA LEU A 23 -8.73 -0.10 11.91
C LEU A 23 -9.67 -0.09 13.13
N ARG A 24 -10.29 1.06 13.39
CA ARG A 24 -11.22 1.25 14.52
C ARG A 24 -12.49 0.40 14.32
N ALA A 25 -12.84 -0.38 15.34
CA ALA A 25 -14.01 -1.25 15.34
C ALA A 25 -14.07 -2.25 14.15
N PHE A 26 -12.92 -2.67 13.62
CA PHE A 26 -12.78 -3.60 12.48
C PHE A 26 -13.77 -4.78 12.52
N LEU A 27 -13.77 -5.56 13.60
CA LEU A 27 -14.62 -6.75 13.72
C LEU A 27 -16.12 -6.45 13.82
N ARG A 28 -16.51 -5.24 14.27
CA ARG A 28 -17.91 -4.84 14.39
C ARG A 28 -18.49 -4.34 13.07
N LYS A 29 -17.64 -3.81 12.20
CA LYS A 29 -18.06 -3.27 10.89
C LYS A 29 -18.16 -4.35 9.81
N CYS A 30 -17.54 -5.51 10.01
CA CYS A 30 -17.45 -6.55 8.99
C CYS A 30 -18.33 -7.75 9.32
N PHE A 31 -19.22 -8.10 8.39
CA PHE A 31 -19.80 -9.44 8.32
C PHE A 31 -18.70 -10.41 7.87
N ASP A 32 -18.63 -11.60 8.48
CA ASP A 32 -17.56 -12.59 8.25
C ASP A 32 -16.13 -12.00 8.27
N SER A 33 -15.70 -11.57 9.46
CA SER A 33 -14.33 -11.07 9.66
C SER A 33 -13.24 -12.11 9.41
N TYR A 34 -13.57 -13.40 9.27
CA TYR A 34 -12.58 -14.45 9.03
C TYR A 34 -12.06 -14.37 7.60
N LEU A 35 -12.95 -14.32 6.60
CA LEU A 35 -12.58 -14.18 5.20
C LEU A 35 -11.80 -12.88 4.94
N LEU A 36 -12.24 -11.76 5.51
CA LEU A 36 -11.53 -10.50 5.35
C LEU A 36 -10.11 -10.54 5.93
N LYS A 37 -9.91 -11.24 7.05
CA LYS A 37 -8.56 -11.46 7.60
C LYS A 37 -7.71 -12.33 6.70
N ALA A 38 -8.30 -13.32 6.03
CA ALA A 38 -7.59 -14.16 5.06
C ALA A 38 -7.10 -13.31 3.88
N ILE A 39 -7.99 -12.54 3.24
CA ILE A 39 -7.66 -11.59 2.17
C ILE A 39 -6.49 -10.66 2.55
N ILE A 40 -6.53 -10.09 3.76
CA ILE A 40 -5.47 -9.19 4.25
C ILE A 40 -4.14 -9.93 4.45
N ARG A 41 -4.15 -11.18 4.91
CA ARG A 41 -2.91 -11.95 5.09
C ARG A 41 -2.35 -12.46 3.78
N ASP A 42 -3.21 -12.85 2.83
CA ASP A 42 -2.84 -13.37 1.53
C ASP A 42 -2.21 -12.28 0.64
N SER A 43 -2.51 -11.00 0.90
CA SER A 43 -1.78 -9.89 0.28
C SER A 43 -0.35 -9.73 0.82
N GLY A 44 0.03 -10.45 1.87
CA GLY A 44 1.30 -10.31 2.59
C GLY A 44 1.32 -9.13 3.57
N ALA A 45 0.20 -8.45 3.81
CA ALA A 45 0.11 -7.39 4.81
C ALA A 45 0.10 -7.94 6.23
N HIS A 46 0.60 -7.15 7.18
CA HIS A 46 0.57 -7.52 8.59
C HIS A 46 -0.70 -6.96 9.25
N LEU A 47 -1.48 -7.84 9.87
CA LEU A 47 -2.70 -7.49 10.59
C LEU A 47 -2.63 -8.00 12.03
N SER A 48 -2.62 -7.09 13.00
CA SER A 48 -2.56 -7.41 14.42
C SER A 48 -3.58 -6.63 15.23
N ARG A 49 -3.88 -7.14 16.42
CA ARG A 49 -4.79 -6.46 17.36
C ARG A 49 -4.00 -5.51 18.25
N LYS A 50 -4.51 -4.30 18.51
CA LYS A 50 -3.87 -3.33 19.41
C LYS A 50 -4.09 -3.71 20.88
N GLY A 51 -3.24 -4.58 21.41
CA GLY A 51 -3.27 -4.99 22.82
C GLY A 51 -4.64 -5.52 23.27
N ARG A 52 -5.14 -5.05 24.42
CA ARG A 52 -6.48 -5.41 24.94
C ARG A 52 -7.63 -4.64 24.26
N SER A 53 -7.35 -3.60 23.47
CA SER A 53 -8.39 -2.84 22.78
C SER A 53 -9.07 -3.70 21.70
N ARG A 54 -10.21 -3.24 21.18
CA ARG A 54 -10.90 -3.90 20.04
C ARG A 54 -10.44 -3.34 18.69
N ASP A 55 -9.43 -2.47 18.69
CA ASP A 55 -8.87 -1.90 17.47
C ASP A 55 -7.83 -2.84 16.87
N TRP A 56 -7.73 -2.78 15.56
CA TRP A 56 -6.77 -3.52 14.78
C TRP A 56 -5.78 -2.57 14.12
N ILE A 57 -4.58 -3.06 13.88
CA ILE A 57 -3.51 -2.36 13.19
C ILE A 57 -3.25 -3.14 11.90
N LEU A 58 -3.31 -2.44 10.78
CA LEU A 58 -2.89 -2.92 9.47
C LEU A 58 -1.59 -2.23 9.10
N ILE A 59 -0.56 -3.01 8.78
CA ILE A 59 0.70 -2.51 8.24
C ILE A 59 0.83 -3.06 6.83
N ALA A 60 0.80 -2.18 5.84
CA ALA A 60 0.81 -2.54 4.43
C ALA A 60 1.52 -1.48 3.59
N ASP A 61 2.19 -1.91 2.53
CA ASP A 61 2.67 -1.01 1.48
C ASP A 61 1.60 -0.77 0.41
N ALA A 62 1.90 0.11 -0.56
CA ALA A 62 0.98 0.49 -1.62
C ALA A 62 0.46 -0.71 -2.43
N GLN A 63 1.33 -1.65 -2.80
CA GLN A 63 0.95 -2.83 -3.59
C GLN A 63 0.05 -3.76 -2.78
N GLN A 64 0.40 -4.02 -1.52
CA GLN A 64 -0.41 -4.80 -0.60
C GLN A 64 -1.80 -4.19 -0.41
N MET A 65 -1.88 -2.85 -0.26
CA MET A 65 -3.15 -2.13 -0.21
C MET A 65 -3.97 -2.29 -1.49
N GLN A 66 -3.35 -2.29 -2.69
CA GLN A 66 -4.07 -2.54 -3.94
C GLN A 66 -4.68 -3.94 -3.97
N SER A 67 -3.87 -4.92 -3.60
CA SER A 67 -4.28 -6.32 -3.62
C SER A 67 -5.48 -6.53 -2.70
N ILE A 68 -5.46 -5.92 -1.51
CA ILE A 68 -6.60 -5.98 -0.58
C ILE A 68 -7.84 -5.33 -1.20
N VAL A 69 -7.72 -4.14 -1.79
CA VAL A 69 -8.85 -3.45 -2.45
C VAL A 69 -9.45 -4.31 -3.55
N SER A 70 -8.62 -4.83 -4.46
CA SER A 70 -9.07 -5.63 -5.60
C SER A 70 -9.79 -6.91 -5.15
N GLN A 71 -9.25 -7.62 -4.16
CA GLN A 71 -9.89 -8.84 -3.63
C GLN A 71 -11.21 -8.54 -2.89
N ILE A 72 -11.30 -7.44 -2.15
CA ILE A 72 -12.57 -7.04 -1.50
C ILE A 72 -13.63 -6.68 -2.54
N GLU A 73 -13.26 -5.95 -3.59
CA GLU A 73 -14.17 -5.59 -4.69
C GLU A 73 -14.68 -6.85 -5.42
N GLN A 74 -13.81 -7.84 -5.66
CA GLN A 74 -14.19 -9.14 -6.25
C GLN A 74 -15.12 -9.95 -5.35
N ALA A 75 -14.93 -9.90 -4.02
CA ALA A 75 -15.78 -10.61 -3.07
C ALA A 75 -17.21 -10.04 -2.98
N GLN A 76 -17.46 -8.84 -3.55
CA GLN A 76 -18.76 -8.17 -3.60
C GLN A 76 -19.46 -8.06 -2.22
N GLN A 77 -18.69 -7.99 -1.13
CA GLN A 77 -19.22 -7.92 0.24
C GLN A 77 -19.44 -6.45 0.67
N PRO A 78 -20.69 -5.98 0.86
CA PRO A 78 -20.96 -4.57 1.16
C PRO A 78 -20.37 -4.12 2.50
N SER A 79 -20.37 -5.01 3.51
CA SER A 79 -19.83 -4.69 4.84
C SER A 79 -18.32 -4.43 4.86
N TRP A 80 -17.60 -4.73 3.78
CA TRP A 80 -16.15 -4.52 3.68
C TRP A 80 -15.78 -3.22 2.94
N GLN A 81 -16.75 -2.55 2.31
CA GLN A 81 -16.51 -1.37 1.47
C GLN A 81 -15.92 -0.17 2.23
N TRP A 82 -16.14 -0.08 3.54
CA TRP A 82 -15.50 0.96 4.36
C TRP A 82 -13.97 0.82 4.37
N LEU A 83 -13.44 -0.42 4.29
CA LEU A 83 -12.00 -0.66 4.24
C LEU A 83 -11.45 -0.26 2.88
N VAL A 84 -12.18 -0.54 1.79
CA VAL A 84 -11.81 -0.06 0.45
C VAL A 84 -11.69 1.46 0.43
N LYS A 85 -12.69 2.16 0.95
CA LYS A 85 -12.67 3.62 1.07
C LYS A 85 -11.44 4.11 1.88
N LEU A 86 -11.21 3.52 3.04
CA LEU A 86 -10.06 3.86 3.88
C LEU A 86 -8.73 3.67 3.14
N LEU A 87 -8.52 2.53 2.47
CA LEU A 87 -7.28 2.24 1.76
C LEU A 87 -7.05 3.17 0.56
N LYS A 88 -8.11 3.51 -0.19
CA LYS A 88 -8.03 4.49 -1.29
C LYS A 88 -7.69 5.89 -0.78
N GLU A 89 -8.24 6.31 0.35
CA GLU A 89 -7.89 7.58 1.00
C GLU A 89 -6.40 7.65 1.40
N GLN A 90 -5.82 6.54 1.86
CA GLN A 90 -4.40 6.49 2.24
C GLN A 90 -3.45 6.54 1.05
N ARG A 91 -3.87 6.02 -0.12
CA ARG A 91 -3.14 6.16 -1.38
C ARG A 91 -3.08 7.60 -1.85
N MET A 92 -4.20 8.32 -1.78
CA MET A 92 -4.29 9.74 -2.15
C MET A 92 -3.42 10.66 -1.27
N GLN A 93 -2.91 10.16 -0.14
CA GLN A 93 -2.13 10.94 0.82
C GLN A 93 -0.61 10.69 0.73
N LEU A 94 -0.07 10.13 -0.36
CA LEU A 94 1.38 10.16 -0.54
C LEU A 94 1.84 11.62 -0.60
N THR A 95 2.59 12.01 0.41
CA THR A 95 3.13 13.36 0.53
C THR A 95 4.21 13.59 -0.52
N HIS A 96 4.46 14.85 -0.85
CA HIS A 96 5.54 15.22 -1.78
C HIS A 96 6.89 14.60 -1.37
N ASN A 97 7.24 14.63 -0.08
CA ASN A 97 8.47 14.01 0.42
C ASN A 97 8.48 12.49 0.26
N GLU A 98 7.35 11.81 0.40
CA GLU A 98 7.27 10.36 0.15
C GLU A 98 7.48 10.04 -1.34
N LEU A 99 6.97 10.89 -2.25
CA LEU A 99 7.23 10.78 -3.69
C LEU A 99 8.71 11.03 -4.01
N VAL A 100 9.31 12.08 -3.46
CA VAL A 100 10.75 12.39 -3.62
C VAL A 100 11.61 11.25 -3.09
N ASN A 101 11.29 10.70 -1.92
CA ASN A 101 12.00 9.56 -1.36
C ASN A 101 11.89 8.31 -2.24
N LEU A 102 10.74 8.09 -2.87
CA LEU A 102 10.54 6.99 -3.81
C LEU A 102 11.41 7.18 -5.07
N VAL A 103 11.43 8.38 -5.64
CA VAL A 103 12.28 8.72 -6.78
C VAL A 103 13.77 8.54 -6.44
N LYS A 104 14.24 9.06 -5.29
CA LYS A 104 15.63 8.90 -4.84
C LYS A 104 16.05 7.44 -4.68
N ARG A 105 15.14 6.58 -4.23
CA ARG A 105 15.40 5.14 -4.08
C ARG A 105 15.36 4.39 -5.41
N ASN A 106 14.73 4.97 -6.43
CA ASN A 106 14.48 4.33 -7.71
C ASN A 106 14.72 5.34 -8.86
N PRO A 107 15.97 5.77 -9.08
CA PRO A 107 16.28 6.91 -9.97
C PRO A 107 15.93 6.67 -11.44
N ALA A 108 15.78 5.41 -11.86
CA ALA A 108 15.36 5.05 -13.22
C ALA A 108 13.82 5.09 -13.42
N ILE A 109 13.04 5.44 -12.39
CA ILE A 109 11.58 5.41 -12.47
C ILE A 109 11.05 6.47 -13.45
N SER A 110 10.23 6.02 -14.40
CA SER A 110 9.55 6.95 -15.32
C SER A 110 8.35 7.63 -14.65
N THR A 111 7.95 8.81 -15.13
CA THR A 111 6.77 9.52 -14.62
C THR A 111 5.50 8.66 -14.66
N ASN A 112 5.28 7.89 -15.73
CA ASN A 112 4.12 7.00 -15.86
C ASN A 112 4.15 5.85 -14.85
N GLN A 113 5.34 5.32 -14.57
CA GLN A 113 5.52 4.27 -13.57
C GLN A 113 5.32 4.81 -12.16
N LEU A 114 5.79 6.03 -11.87
CA LEU A 114 5.55 6.71 -10.60
C LEU A 114 4.06 6.94 -10.36
N ILE A 115 3.34 7.46 -11.35
CA ILE A 115 1.87 7.66 -11.29
C ILE A 115 1.17 6.32 -11.07
N GLY A 116 1.52 5.28 -11.85
CA GLY A 116 0.88 3.97 -11.75
C GLY A 116 1.12 3.26 -10.40
N LEU A 117 2.24 3.53 -9.73
CA LEU A 117 2.57 2.95 -8.42
C LEU A 117 1.92 3.70 -7.25
N THR A 118 1.70 5.01 -7.40
CA THR A 118 1.37 5.90 -6.29
C THR A 118 -0.01 6.56 -6.40
N ASP A 119 -0.68 6.41 -7.53
CA ASP A 119 -1.91 7.15 -7.89
C ASP A 119 -1.74 8.69 -7.77
N CYS A 120 -0.50 9.21 -7.81
CA CYS A 120 -0.26 10.65 -7.75
C CYS A 120 -0.63 11.32 -9.08
N THR A 121 -0.91 12.62 -9.02
CA THR A 121 -1.16 13.39 -10.24
C THR A 121 0.12 13.57 -11.05
N LEU A 122 -0.01 13.78 -12.35
CA LEU A 122 1.12 14.11 -13.23
C LEU A 122 1.94 15.30 -12.71
N ALA A 123 1.27 16.30 -12.13
CA ALA A 123 1.93 17.46 -11.55
C ALA A 123 2.78 17.09 -10.32
N GLN A 124 2.25 16.28 -9.41
CA GLN A 124 3.00 15.79 -8.25
C GLN A 124 4.18 14.89 -8.65
N ALA A 125 3.97 14.00 -9.62
CA ALA A 125 5.01 13.12 -10.13
C ALA A 125 6.20 13.89 -10.70
N ARG A 126 5.92 14.92 -11.52
CA ARG A 126 6.95 15.79 -12.09
C ARG A 126 7.66 16.60 -11.03
N ALA A 127 6.93 17.24 -10.13
CA ALA A 127 7.54 18.02 -9.05
C ALA A 127 8.52 17.18 -8.20
N ALA A 128 8.19 15.91 -7.94
CA ALA A 128 9.06 15.02 -7.20
C ALA A 128 10.31 14.58 -8.00
N LEU A 129 10.16 14.35 -9.30
CA LEU A 129 11.28 14.01 -10.20
C LEU A 129 12.23 15.20 -10.35
N ASP A 130 11.68 16.38 -10.63
CA ASP A 130 12.43 17.61 -10.80
C ASP A 130 13.22 17.94 -9.51
N GLU A 131 12.61 17.81 -8.33
CA GLU A 131 13.33 18.07 -7.07
C GLU A 131 14.55 17.16 -6.88
N VAL A 132 14.51 15.92 -7.37
CA VAL A 132 15.65 15.00 -7.29
C VAL A 132 16.72 15.36 -8.33
N GLU A 133 16.32 15.66 -9.57
CA GLU A 133 17.23 16.02 -10.65
C GLU A 133 18.02 17.30 -10.36
N TRP A 134 17.41 18.27 -9.67
CA TRP A 134 18.05 19.55 -9.33
C TRP A 134 18.87 19.52 -8.04
N ALA A 135 18.79 18.43 -7.26
CA ALA A 135 19.55 18.24 -6.03
C ALA A 135 20.89 17.50 -6.25
N GLU A 136 21.14 17.00 -7.47
CA GLU A 136 22.43 16.46 -7.93
C GLU A 136 23.26 17.52 -8.67
#